data_AF-A0A9P5VSS9-F1
#
_entry.id   AF-A0A9P5VSS9-F1
#
_cell.length_a   1.000
_cell.length_b   1.000
_cell.length_c   1.000
_cell.angle_alpha   90.00
_cell.angle_beta   90.00
_cell.angle_gamma   90.00
#
_symmetry.space_group_name_H-M   'P 1'
#
loop_
_entity.id
_entity.type
_entity.pdbx_description
1 polymer ?
#
loop_
_entity_poly.entity_id
_entity_poly.type
_entity_poly.pdbx_seq_one_letter_code
_entity_poly.pdbx_strand_id
1 'polypeptide(L)'
;KRLEKPKLLNRLFQDPKYQMADIVIVMLGSCDVLEKSSPLTPQETLRNLQWICQAIQKNGKDGKSIYLCTIPTAGDDLYLTEQQRADNATRNSLIEEYVKKNNDGVLPGLQMDLASNFEMRRGNLYWQDGRHFSDIGYTKMAKDWVPLIRPDMVKREFALYRADLGH
;
A
#
# COMPACT_ATOMS: atom_id res chain seq x y z
N LYS A 1 -20.64 16.58 8.46
CA LYS A 1 -20.10 16.05 7.17
C LYS A 1 -20.36 14.55 7.15
N ARG A 2 -21.02 14.00 6.11
CA ARG A 2 -21.37 12.57 6.02
C ARG A 2 -20.09 11.73 6.02
N LEU A 3 -19.86 10.97 7.08
CA LEU A 3 -18.94 9.84 7.11
C LEU A 3 -19.59 8.74 6.28
N GLU A 4 -19.36 8.71 4.97
CA GLU A 4 -19.71 7.52 4.20
C GLU A 4 -18.82 6.38 4.68
N LYS A 5 -19.43 5.41 5.37
CA LYS A 5 -18.79 4.14 5.74
C LYS A 5 -18.13 3.57 4.48
N PRO A 6 -16.92 2.98 4.56
CA PRO A 6 -16.24 2.43 3.40
C PRO A 6 -17.01 1.22 2.84
N LYS A 7 -18.01 1.49 1.97
CA LYS A 7 -18.95 0.50 1.43
C LYS A 7 -18.21 -0.57 0.62
N LEU A 8 -17.18 -0.16 -0.12
CA LEU A 8 -16.35 -1.06 -0.92
C LEU A 8 -15.53 -2.01 -0.05
N LEU A 9 -14.81 -1.50 0.95
CA LEU A 9 -13.98 -2.32 1.82
C LEU A 9 -14.82 -3.28 2.67
N ASN A 10 -15.95 -2.80 3.21
CA ASN A 10 -16.88 -3.65 3.95
C ASN A 10 -17.47 -4.74 3.06
N ARG A 11 -17.80 -4.44 1.80
CA ARG A 11 -18.28 -5.44 0.83
C ARG A 11 -17.18 -6.44 0.47
N LEU A 12 -15.94 -6.00 0.32
CA LEU A 12 -14.79 -6.87 0.06
C LEU A 12 -14.68 -7.95 1.15
N PHE A 13 -14.80 -7.56 2.42
CA PHE A 13 -14.71 -8.51 3.54
C PHE A 13 -15.96 -9.37 3.78
N GLN A 14 -17.02 -9.20 2.98
CA GLN A 14 -18.14 -10.15 2.97
C GLN A 14 -17.80 -11.44 2.21
N ASP A 15 -16.80 -11.40 1.33
CA ASP A 15 -16.29 -12.60 0.66
C ASP A 15 -15.26 -13.30 1.58
N PRO A 16 -15.49 -14.57 1.95
CA PRO A 16 -14.58 -15.33 2.79
C PRO A 16 -13.14 -15.36 2.27
N LYS A 17 -12.93 -15.32 0.94
CA LYS A 17 -11.59 -15.30 0.34
C LYS A 17 -10.77 -14.11 0.81
N TYR A 18 -11.37 -12.91 0.85
CA TYR A 18 -10.67 -11.71 1.27
C TYR A 18 -10.65 -11.57 2.80
N GLN A 19 -11.69 -12.06 3.48
CA GLN A 19 -11.73 -12.10 4.94
C GLN A 19 -10.58 -12.95 5.51
N MET A 20 -10.37 -14.14 4.93
CA MET A 20 -9.35 -15.10 5.33
C MET A 20 -7.95 -14.78 4.79
N ALA A 21 -7.78 -13.70 4.02
CA ALA A 21 -6.48 -13.31 3.49
C ALA A 21 -5.49 -13.07 4.63
N ASP A 22 -4.39 -13.80 4.59
CA ASP A 22 -3.35 -13.69 5.60
C ASP A 22 -2.45 -12.46 5.33
N ILE A 23 -1.97 -12.22 4.11
CA ILE A 23 -1.17 -11.02 3.75
C ILE A 23 -2.11 -10.06 3.02
N VAL A 24 -2.09 -8.78 3.41
CA VAL A 24 -2.76 -7.71 2.68
C VAL A 24 -1.72 -6.65 2.34
N ILE A 25 -1.69 -6.26 1.06
CA ILE A 25 -0.82 -5.20 0.55
C ILE A 25 -1.69 -3.99 0.23
N VAL A 26 -1.39 -2.85 0.83
CA VAL A 26 -2.07 -1.57 0.62
C VAL A 26 -1.20 -0.67 -0.24
N MET A 27 -1.65 -0.43 -1.47
CA MET A 27 -1.05 0.48 -2.45
C MET A 27 -2.12 1.49 -2.89
N LEU A 28 -2.28 2.57 -2.13
CA LEU A 28 -3.32 3.58 -2.34
C LEU A 28 -2.75 4.98 -2.10
N GLY A 29 -3.40 5.99 -2.67
CA GLY A 29 -3.07 7.41 -2.45
C GLY A 29 -2.39 8.13 -3.61
N SER A 30 -1.97 7.41 -4.67
CA SER A 30 -1.32 8.03 -5.85
C SER A 30 -2.22 8.99 -6.62
N CYS A 31 -3.54 8.77 -6.58
CA CYS A 31 -4.52 9.61 -7.25
C CYS A 31 -5.05 10.76 -6.37
N ASP A 32 -4.71 10.79 -5.08
CA ASP A 32 -5.31 11.73 -4.11
C ASP A 32 -5.04 13.20 -4.46
N VAL A 33 -3.89 13.47 -5.09
CA VAL A 33 -3.49 14.81 -5.55
C VAL A 33 -4.08 15.19 -6.91
N LEU A 34 -4.57 14.20 -7.67
CA LEU A 34 -5.11 14.35 -9.03
C LEU A 34 -6.62 14.57 -9.07
N GLU A 35 -7.29 14.37 -7.93
CA GLU A 35 -8.74 14.54 -7.83
C GLU A 35 -9.10 16.01 -8.11
N LYS A 36 -9.67 16.25 -9.29
CA LYS A 36 -9.93 17.61 -9.82
C LYS A 36 -10.90 18.40 -8.95
N SER A 37 -11.82 17.71 -8.29
CA SER A 37 -12.90 18.34 -7.54
C SER A 37 -12.52 18.68 -6.10
N SER A 38 -11.62 17.90 -5.49
CA SER A 38 -11.19 18.07 -4.11
C SER A 38 -9.93 17.23 -3.84
N PRO A 39 -8.74 17.71 -4.22
CA PRO A 39 -7.51 16.99 -3.91
C PRO A 39 -7.36 16.85 -2.40
N LEU A 40 -6.98 15.67 -1.93
CA LEU A 40 -6.77 15.45 -0.51
C LEU A 40 -5.44 16.06 -0.08
N THR A 41 -5.37 16.62 1.11
CA THR A 41 -4.09 17.04 1.71
C THR A 41 -3.26 15.82 2.13
N PRO A 42 -1.93 15.95 2.33
CA PRO A 42 -1.09 14.84 2.80
C PRO A 42 -1.58 14.19 4.09
N GLN A 43 -2.07 15.00 5.04
CA GLN A 43 -2.60 14.53 6.32
C GLN A 43 -3.92 13.78 6.15
N GLU A 44 -4.77 14.19 5.20
CA GLU A 44 -6.00 13.49 4.88
C GLU A 44 -5.73 12.14 4.21
N THR A 45 -4.77 12.08 3.29
CA THR A 45 -4.28 10.82 2.73
C THR A 45 -3.82 9.87 3.84
N LEU A 46 -2.93 10.32 4.73
CA LEU A 46 -2.43 9.47 5.82
C LEU A 46 -3.58 8.99 6.72
N ARG A 47 -4.47 9.89 7.14
CA ARG A 47 -5.63 9.53 7.99
C ARG A 47 -6.51 8.47 7.31
N ASN A 48 -6.76 8.61 6.01
CA ASN A 48 -7.56 7.65 5.27
C ASN A 48 -6.86 6.29 5.17
N LEU A 49 -5.55 6.27 4.94
CA LEU A 49 -4.75 5.04 4.93
C LEU A 49 -4.76 4.34 6.29
N GLN A 50 -4.65 5.09 7.39
CA GLN A 50 -4.77 4.55 8.75
C GLN A 50 -6.14 3.90 8.97
N TRP A 51 -7.22 4.58 8.59
CA TRP A 51 -8.58 4.02 8.69
C TRP A 51 -8.77 2.76 7.85
N ILE A 52 -8.17 2.71 6.65
CA ILE A 52 -8.19 1.51 5.80
C ILE A 52 -7.46 0.37 6.50
N CYS A 53 -6.25 0.60 7.02
CA CYS A 53 -5.49 -0.42 7.74
C CYS A 53 -6.25 -0.94 8.96
N GLN A 54 -6.79 -0.04 9.78
CA GLN A 54 -7.62 -0.40 10.96
C GLN A 54 -8.87 -1.20 10.57
N ALA A 55 -9.52 -0.83 9.47
CA ALA A 55 -10.68 -1.57 8.96
C ALA A 55 -10.29 -2.97 8.46
N ILE A 56 -9.13 -3.12 7.80
CA ILE A 56 -8.60 -4.43 7.39
C ILE A 56 -8.30 -5.31 8.61
N GLN A 57 -7.72 -4.74 9.67
CA GLN A 57 -7.45 -5.45 10.92
C GLN A 57 -8.73 -5.91 11.60
N LYS A 58 -9.73 -5.03 11.70
CA LYS A 58 -10.97 -5.32 12.41
C LYS A 58 -11.85 -6.37 11.72
N ASN A 59 -11.85 -6.41 10.38
CA ASN A 59 -12.82 -7.22 9.62
C ASN A 59 -12.23 -8.53 9.08
N GLY A 60 -10.91 -8.73 9.15
CA GLY A 60 -10.29 -9.92 8.61
C GLY A 60 -9.77 -10.88 9.68
N LYS A 61 -9.14 -11.98 9.23
CA LYS A 61 -8.47 -12.96 10.08
C LYS A 61 -7.48 -12.34 11.08
N ASP A 62 -7.51 -12.81 12.32
CA ASP A 62 -6.56 -12.44 13.37
C ASP A 62 -5.12 -12.77 12.96
N GLY A 63 -4.18 -11.90 13.32
CA GLY A 63 -2.75 -12.11 13.06
C GLY A 63 -2.33 -11.95 11.58
N LYS A 64 -3.19 -11.37 10.72
CA LYS A 64 -2.81 -11.01 9.36
C LYS A 64 -1.72 -9.94 9.33
N SER A 65 -0.90 -9.99 8.29
CA SER A 65 0.15 -9.00 8.03
C SER A 65 -0.36 -7.99 7.03
N ILE A 66 -0.27 -6.71 7.38
CA ILE A 66 -0.72 -5.61 6.52
C ILE A 66 0.51 -4.79 6.16
N TYR A 67 0.83 -4.74 4.88
CA TYR A 67 1.94 -3.95 4.35
C TYR A 67 1.39 -2.66 3.73
N LEU A 68 1.90 -1.52 4.17
CA LEU A 68 1.52 -0.21 3.61
C LEU A 68 2.68 0.38 2.81
N CYS A 69 2.42 0.66 1.53
CA CYS A 69 3.41 1.23 0.63
C CYS A 69 3.40 2.75 0.67
N THR A 70 4.53 3.34 0.30
CA THR A 70 4.57 4.74 -0.12
C THR A 70 3.90 4.88 -1.49
N ILE A 71 3.49 6.10 -1.84
CA ILE A 71 2.90 6.36 -3.16
C ILE A 71 4.01 6.51 -4.22
N PRO A 72 3.80 6.00 -5.45
CA PRO A 72 4.71 6.25 -6.57
C PRO A 72 4.73 7.75 -6.91
N THR A 73 5.90 8.24 -7.30
CA THR A 73 6.13 9.64 -7.70
C THR A 73 6.75 9.76 -9.09
N ALA A 74 6.98 8.63 -9.77
CA ALA A 74 7.36 8.64 -11.17
C ALA A 74 6.30 9.35 -12.03
N GLY A 75 6.77 10.20 -12.95
CA GLY A 75 5.93 11.00 -13.84
C GLY A 75 5.26 12.20 -13.18
N ASP A 76 5.43 12.43 -11.87
CA ASP A 76 4.85 13.61 -11.21
C ASP A 76 5.34 14.93 -11.82
N ASP A 77 6.56 14.97 -12.35
CA ASP A 77 7.12 16.10 -13.09
C ASP A 77 6.35 16.45 -14.37
N LEU A 78 5.65 15.48 -14.96
CA LEU A 78 4.85 15.66 -16.18
C LEU A 78 3.44 16.17 -15.91
N TYR A 79 2.85 15.83 -14.74
CA TYR A 79 1.42 16.05 -14.49
C TYR A 79 1.11 16.94 -13.28
N LEU A 80 2.07 17.17 -12.39
CA LEU A 80 1.85 17.89 -11.15
C LEU A 80 2.61 19.22 -11.10
N THR A 81 2.01 20.20 -10.43
CA THR A 81 2.71 21.44 -10.06
C THR A 81 3.78 21.16 -9.01
N GLU A 82 4.72 22.10 -8.83
CA GLU A 82 5.76 22.00 -7.81
C GLU A 82 5.19 21.78 -6.40
N GLN A 83 4.14 22.51 -6.05
CA GLN A 83 3.45 22.33 -4.77
C GLN A 83 2.87 20.93 -4.61
N GLN A 84 2.21 20.40 -5.65
CA GLN A 84 1.64 19.05 -5.62
C GLN A 84 2.72 17.96 -5.48
N ARG A 85 3.89 18.16 -6.08
CA ARG A 85 5.04 17.26 -5.90
C ARG A 85 5.59 17.33 -4.48
N ALA A 86 5.70 18.53 -3.90
CA ALA A 86 6.09 18.70 -2.50
C ALA A 86 5.08 18.04 -1.55
N ASP A 87 3.78 18.11 -1.86
CA ASP A 87 2.74 17.42 -1.11
C ASP A 87 2.89 15.90 -1.21
N ASN A 88 3.23 15.34 -2.38
CA ASN A 88 3.50 13.90 -2.55
C ASN A 88 4.73 13.45 -1.75
N ALA A 89 5.80 14.25 -1.75
CA ALA A 89 6.96 14.00 -0.88
C ALA A 89 6.53 13.97 0.60
N THR A 90 5.70 14.92 1.01
CA THR A 90 5.14 15.00 2.37
C THR A 90 4.29 13.77 2.71
N ARG A 91 3.44 13.29 1.78
CA ARG A 91 2.65 12.05 1.95
C ARG A 91 3.57 10.86 2.26
N ASN A 92 4.63 10.70 1.47
CA ASN A 92 5.56 9.59 1.65
C ASN A 92 6.29 9.67 2.99
N SER A 93 6.79 10.85 3.40
CA SER A 93 7.41 11.01 4.72
C SER A 93 6.46 10.68 5.88
N LEU A 94 5.19 11.09 5.77
CA LEU A 94 4.16 10.78 6.77
C LEU A 94 3.84 9.28 6.83
N ILE A 95 3.78 8.61 5.68
CA ILE A 95 3.58 7.15 5.59
C ILE A 95 4.77 6.42 6.24
N GLU A 96 6.00 6.81 5.90
CA GLU A 96 7.22 6.24 6.48
C GLU A 96 7.28 6.41 7.99
N GLU A 97 6.94 7.59 8.50
CA GLU A 97 6.89 7.85 9.94
C GLU A 97 5.83 6.96 10.62
N TYR A 98 4.66 6.81 10.00
CA TYR A 98 3.58 5.99 10.54
C TYR A 98 3.98 4.52 10.66
N VAL A 99 4.50 3.92 9.58
CA VAL A 99 4.89 2.49 9.59
C VAL A 99 6.12 2.24 10.47
N LYS A 100 7.01 3.24 10.64
CA LYS A 100 8.18 3.12 11.53
C LYS A 100 7.79 3.12 13.00
N LYS A 101 6.77 3.88 13.40
CA LYS A 101 6.26 3.85 14.78
C LYS A 101 5.63 2.49 15.11
N ASN A 102 5.05 1.81 14.13
CA ASN A 102 4.51 0.44 14.21
C ASN A 102 3.56 0.20 15.40
N ASN A 103 2.84 1.24 15.86
CA ASN A 103 1.95 1.12 17.02
C ASN A 103 0.75 0.21 16.77
N ASP A 104 0.33 0.13 15.50
CA ASP A 104 -0.88 -0.61 15.10
C ASP A 104 -0.54 -1.97 14.47
N GLY A 105 0.75 -2.36 14.37
CA GLY A 105 1.14 -3.61 13.70
C GLY A 105 1.06 -3.57 12.16
N VAL A 106 1.03 -2.38 11.57
CA VAL A 106 1.14 -2.17 10.11
C VAL A 106 2.61 -2.17 9.72
N LEU A 107 2.97 -3.05 8.78
CA LEU A 107 4.34 -3.27 8.32
C LEU A 107 4.71 -2.31 7.19
N PRO A 108 5.99 -1.91 7.09
CA PRO A 108 6.47 -1.13 5.96
C PRO A 108 6.41 -1.98 4.68
N GLY A 109 5.68 -1.49 3.67
CA GLY A 109 5.63 -2.05 2.33
C GLY A 109 6.79 -1.60 1.44
N LEU A 110 6.67 -1.81 0.13
CA LEU A 110 7.65 -1.30 -0.82
C LEU A 110 7.69 0.23 -0.79
N GLN A 111 8.92 0.76 -0.81
CA GLN A 111 9.18 2.18 -0.99
C GLN A 111 9.24 2.49 -2.49
N MET A 112 8.14 2.99 -3.03
CA MET A 112 7.96 3.28 -4.45
C MET A 112 8.69 4.57 -4.83
N ASP A 113 9.61 4.51 -5.81
CA ASP A 113 10.34 5.65 -6.41
C ASP A 113 11.16 6.55 -5.47
N LEU A 114 11.33 6.13 -4.21
CA LEU A 114 12.18 6.80 -3.23
C LEU A 114 13.66 6.46 -3.43
N ALA A 115 14.55 7.18 -2.75
CA ALA A 115 16.01 7.06 -2.90
C ALA A 115 16.52 5.62 -2.73
N SER A 116 15.84 4.81 -1.93
CA SER A 116 16.12 3.39 -1.69
C SER A 116 15.72 2.46 -2.84
N ASN A 117 14.90 2.92 -3.79
CA ASN A 117 14.41 2.13 -4.93
C ASN A 117 14.46 2.91 -6.24
N PHE A 118 15.63 3.50 -6.52
CA PHE A 118 15.86 4.30 -7.73
C PHE A 118 15.63 3.52 -9.04
N GLU A 119 15.71 2.19 -9.01
CA GLU A 119 15.43 1.34 -10.18
C GLU A 119 14.00 1.49 -10.68
N MET A 120 13.06 1.85 -9.80
CA MET A 120 11.67 2.08 -10.18
C MET A 120 11.50 3.36 -11.02
N ARG A 121 12.51 4.23 -11.13
CA ARG A 121 12.46 5.41 -12.01
C ARG A 121 12.71 5.11 -13.49
N ARG A 122 13.01 3.85 -13.84
CA ARG A 122 13.28 3.47 -15.23
C ARG A 122 12.01 3.61 -16.07
N GLY A 123 12.07 4.46 -17.10
CA GLY A 123 10.91 4.75 -17.96
C GLY A 123 10.27 3.52 -18.61
N ASN A 124 11.05 2.47 -18.92
CA ASN A 124 10.52 1.23 -19.50
C ASN A 124 9.65 0.39 -18.54
N LEU A 125 9.62 0.74 -17.25
CA LEU A 125 8.72 0.14 -16.27
C LEU A 125 7.32 0.74 -16.32
N TYR A 126 7.15 1.90 -16.94
CA TYR A 126 5.87 2.59 -17.03
C TYR A 126 5.27 2.46 -18.43
N TRP A 127 3.96 2.62 -18.50
CA TRP A 127 3.25 2.84 -19.74
C TRP A 127 3.64 4.20 -20.35
N GLN A 128 3.11 4.49 -21.54
CA GLN A 128 3.38 5.77 -22.23
C GLN A 128 2.92 7.00 -21.43
N ASP A 129 2.05 6.81 -20.44
CA ASP A 129 1.64 7.88 -19.53
C ASP A 129 2.69 8.17 -18.43
N GLY A 130 3.72 7.35 -18.27
CA GLY A 130 4.75 7.56 -17.25
C GLY A 130 4.26 7.41 -15.80
N ARG A 131 3.08 6.83 -15.56
CA ARG A 131 2.49 6.68 -14.21
C ARG A 131 2.00 5.27 -13.91
N HIS A 132 1.30 4.64 -14.85
CA HIS A 132 0.87 3.26 -14.69
C HIS A 132 2.02 2.34 -15.05
N PHE A 133 2.19 1.26 -14.30
CA PHE A 133 3.20 0.26 -14.66
C PHE A 133 2.83 -0.43 -15.97
N SER A 134 3.84 -0.66 -16.81
CA SER A 134 3.74 -1.62 -17.90
C SER A 134 3.78 -3.05 -17.36
N ASP A 135 3.60 -4.05 -18.21
CA ASP A 135 3.76 -5.46 -17.83
C ASP A 135 5.14 -5.75 -17.23
N ILE A 136 6.17 -5.06 -17.74
CA ILE A 136 7.54 -5.14 -17.22
C ILE A 136 7.60 -4.52 -15.81
N GLY A 137 6.94 -3.38 -15.61
CA GLY A 137 6.83 -2.72 -14.31
C GLY A 137 6.14 -3.58 -13.26
N TYR A 138 4.96 -4.14 -13.59
CA TYR A 138 4.26 -5.05 -12.69
C TYR A 138 5.06 -6.31 -12.38
N THR A 139 5.76 -6.86 -13.38
CA THR A 139 6.66 -8.02 -13.16
C THR A 139 7.79 -7.68 -12.19
N LYS A 140 8.43 -6.50 -12.34
CA LYS A 140 9.46 -6.06 -11.39
C LYS A 140 8.87 -5.84 -10.00
N MET A 141 7.75 -5.13 -9.88
CA MET A 141 7.09 -4.91 -8.59
C MET A 141 6.78 -6.24 -7.89
N ALA A 142 6.24 -7.22 -8.61
CA ALA A 142 5.98 -8.54 -8.07
C ALA A 142 7.25 -9.22 -7.55
N LYS A 143 8.38 -9.12 -8.28
CA LYS A 143 9.67 -9.65 -7.84
C LYS A 143 10.21 -8.94 -6.60
N ASP A 144 10.07 -7.62 -6.53
CA ASP A 144 10.54 -6.81 -5.40
C ASP A 144 9.72 -7.09 -4.13
N TRP A 145 8.45 -7.47 -4.28
CA TRP A 145 7.59 -7.90 -3.16
C TRP A 145 8.04 -9.22 -2.53
N VAL A 146 8.45 -10.20 -3.34
CA VAL A 146 8.80 -11.54 -2.85
C VAL A 146 9.75 -11.53 -1.65
N PRO A 147 10.93 -10.88 -1.69
CA PRO A 147 11.84 -10.88 -0.55
C PRO A 147 11.23 -10.20 0.69
N LEU A 148 10.35 -9.21 0.51
CA LEU A 148 9.74 -8.47 1.60
C LEU A 148 8.67 -9.30 2.34
N ILE A 149 7.84 -10.06 1.61
CA ILE A 149 6.73 -10.84 2.22
C ILE A 149 7.10 -12.29 2.51
N ARG A 150 8.18 -12.82 1.91
CA ARG A 150 8.60 -14.22 2.06
C ARG A 150 8.70 -14.67 3.52
N PRO A 151 9.28 -13.90 4.47
CA PRO A 151 9.32 -14.32 5.86
C PRO A 151 7.93 -14.62 6.45
N ASP A 152 6.93 -13.80 6.11
CA ASP A 152 5.56 -13.99 6.58
C ASP A 152 4.84 -15.12 5.85
N MET A 153 5.13 -15.34 4.56
CA MET A 153 4.64 -16.52 3.84
C MET A 153 5.14 -17.81 4.50
N VAL A 154 6.45 -17.92 4.74
CA VAL A 154 7.08 -19.08 5.38
C VAL A 154 6.51 -19.29 6.78
N LYS A 155 6.42 -18.22 7.60
CA LYS A 155 5.86 -18.30 8.96
C LYS A 155 4.47 -18.95 8.99
N ARG A 156 3.64 -18.69 7.97
CA ARG A 156 2.27 -19.21 7.88
C ARG A 156 2.19 -20.62 7.36
N GLU A 157 3.02 -20.97 6.38
CA GLU A 157 3.18 -22.37 5.95
C GLU A 157 3.56 -23.24 7.16
N PHE A 158 4.53 -22.82 7.97
CA PHE A 158 4.90 -23.52 9.21
C PHE A 158 3.80 -23.53 10.28
N ALA A 159 2.91 -22.54 10.30
CA ALA A 159 1.78 -22.54 11.22
C ALA A 159 0.71 -23.57 10.80
N LEU A 160 0.47 -23.71 9.50
CA LEU A 160 -0.41 -24.74 8.94
C LEU A 160 0.14 -26.14 9.25
N TYR A 161 1.42 -26.37 8.99
CA TYR A 161 2.06 -27.66 9.29
C TYR A 161 1.98 -28.03 10.78
N ARG A 162 2.14 -27.06 11.69
CA ARG A 162 2.02 -27.34 13.13
C ARG A 162 0.61 -27.73 13.54
N ALA A 163 -0.39 -27.01 13.03
CA ALA A 163 -1.79 -27.33 13.27
C ALA A 163 -2.15 -28.73 12.76
N ASP A 164 -1.67 -29.10 11.57
CA ASP A 164 -1.89 -30.43 10.98
C ASP A 164 -1.21 -31.55 11.78
N LEU A 165 -0.12 -31.24 12.48
CA LEU A 165 0.60 -32.18 13.35
C LEU A 165 0.03 -32.24 14.79
N GLY A 166 -1.05 -31.51 15.09
CA GLY A 166 -1.71 -31.52 16.40
C GLY A 166 -0.97 -30.74 17.49
N HIS A 167 -0.13 -29.77 17.10
CA HIS A 167 0.61 -28.88 18.00
C HIS A 167 0.12 -27.42 17.92
#